data_AF-A0A1G0Y525-F1
#
_entry.id   AF-A0A1G0Y525-F1
#
_cell.length_a   1.000
_cell.length_b   1.000
_cell.length_c   1.000
_cell.angle_alpha   90.00
_cell.angle_beta   90.00
_cell.angle_gamma   90.00
#
_symmetry.space_group_name_H-M   'P 1'
#
loop_
_entity.id
_entity.type
_entity.pdbx_description
1 polymer ?
#
loop_
_entity_poly.entity_id
_entity_poly.type
_entity_poly.pdbx_seq_one_letter_code
_entity_poly.pdbx_strand_id
1 'polypeptide(L)'
;MGQMIANLGVTGIIAVIVMGCSLVGMIICAKKQDVIAIAKPAAVGLMILVMVCAVVILMRTGVLGDQGTQQIIQNEFTYTKASYYMLGNHIANKLPGTKILLIVDRPRTNDTRTPLLLEAFKQGLAGKATITVTETPEIQWPADRPQPKPEEMDMIPLQEMMTAASFNTLMTKYADCNLVVSFIGLPNDIAEMTIWSIWQDGVVPEDKRPKMALINGAYHNLKDAIKSGIVSVVVAVNPTAKFTDEKAPADIKAAFDKRYILITPENVDQIAEQYQNMFEAAK
;
A
#
# COMPACT_ATOMS: atom_id res chain seq x y z
N MET A 1 -26.67 3.04 4.20
CA MET A 1 -27.25 4.08 5.09
C MET A 1 -26.94 3.82 6.57
N GLY A 2 -27.05 2.58 7.07
CA GLY A 2 -26.75 2.24 8.48
C GLY A 2 -25.32 2.53 8.98
N GLN A 3 -24.29 2.23 8.18
CA GLN A 3 -22.89 2.55 8.54
C GLN A 3 -22.60 4.06 8.57
N MET A 4 -23.28 4.83 7.72
CA MET A 4 -23.11 6.29 7.67
C MET A 4 -23.72 6.97 8.90
N ILE A 5 -24.82 6.41 9.44
CA ILE A 5 -25.46 6.86 10.69
C ILE A 5 -24.62 6.47 11.92
N ALA A 6 -23.99 5.28 11.90
CA ALA A 6 -23.14 4.84 13.01
C ALA A 6 -21.92 5.77 13.23
N ASN A 7 -21.38 6.35 12.16
CA ASN A 7 -20.21 7.24 12.24
C ASN A 7 -20.53 8.70 12.63
N LEU A 8 -21.81 9.11 12.60
CA LEU A 8 -22.21 10.49 12.95
C LEU A 8 -22.23 10.76 14.46
N GLY A 9 -22.39 9.71 15.27
CA GLY A 9 -22.60 9.81 16.72
C GLY A 9 -23.86 10.60 17.09
N VAL A 10 -24.15 10.71 18.39
CA VAL A 10 -25.37 11.40 18.90
C VAL A 10 -25.42 12.86 18.42
N THR A 11 -24.28 13.56 18.42
CA THR A 11 -24.19 14.96 17.97
C THR A 11 -24.45 15.13 16.47
N GLY A 12 -23.98 14.21 15.62
CA GLY A 12 -24.23 14.26 14.17
C GLY A 12 -25.68 13.95 13.83
N ILE A 13 -26.32 13.02 14.56
CA ILE A 13 -27.76 12.75 14.43
C ILE A 13 -28.57 14.01 14.79
N ILE A 14 -28.22 14.69 15.89
CA ILE A 14 -28.84 15.96 16.29
C ILE A 14 -28.65 17.01 15.19
N ALA A 15 -27.44 17.15 14.63
CA ALA A 15 -27.18 18.10 13.55
C ALA A 15 -28.03 17.84 12.29
N VAL A 16 -28.21 16.57 11.90
CA VAL A 16 -29.09 16.20 10.77
C VAL A 16 -30.55 16.55 11.04
N ILE A 17 -31.05 16.29 12.24
CA ILE A 17 -32.42 16.64 12.64
C ILE A 17 -32.61 18.17 12.63
N VAL A 18 -31.66 18.92 13.20
CA VAL A 18 -31.69 20.38 13.23
C VAL A 18 -31.68 20.96 11.81
N MET A 19 -30.87 20.41 10.89
CA MET A 19 -30.86 20.82 9.49
C MET A 19 -32.21 20.55 8.80
N GLY A 20 -32.80 19.38 9.03
CA GLY A 20 -34.11 19.03 8.49
C GLY A 20 -35.21 19.99 8.96
N CYS A 21 -35.26 20.28 10.27
CA CYS A 21 -36.20 21.25 10.83
C CYS A 21 -35.96 22.67 10.32
N SER A 22 -34.69 23.06 10.14
CA SER A 22 -34.31 24.37 9.61
C SER A 22 -34.71 24.54 8.14
N LEU A 23 -34.56 23.50 7.32
CA LEU A 23 -35.04 23.46 5.94
C LEU A 23 -36.56 23.63 5.85
N VAL A 24 -37.31 22.90 6.69
CA VAL A 24 -38.77 23.06 6.78
C VAL A 24 -39.14 24.48 7.22
N GLY A 25 -38.44 25.04 8.21
CA GLY A 25 -38.61 26.41 8.66
C GLY A 25 -38.34 27.44 7.55
N MET A 26 -37.31 27.24 6.74
CA MET A 26 -37.01 28.10 5.59
C MET A 26 -38.11 28.05 4.54
N ILE A 27 -38.67 26.87 4.23
CA ILE A 27 -39.80 26.72 3.30
C ILE A 27 -41.04 27.48 3.81
N ILE A 28 -41.32 27.40 5.12
CA ILE A 28 -42.43 28.12 5.74
C ILE A 28 -42.19 29.64 5.69
N CYS A 29 -40.97 30.10 5.98
CA CYS A 29 -40.60 31.51 5.92
C CYS A 29 -40.70 32.04 4.48
N ALA A 30 -40.24 31.28 3.49
CA ALA A 30 -40.35 31.64 2.08
C ALA A 30 -41.80 31.80 1.62
N LYS A 31 -42.72 30.97 2.12
CA LYS A 31 -44.17 31.11 1.82
C LYS A 31 -44.84 32.29 2.52
N LYS A 32 -44.26 32.82 3.60
CA LYS A 32 -44.86 33.89 4.42
C LYS A 32 -44.10 35.22 4.36
N GLN A 33 -43.11 35.34 3.47
CA GLN A 33 -42.22 36.48 3.40
C GLN A 33 -42.90 37.81 3.03
N ASP A 34 -44.04 37.75 2.34
CA ASP A 34 -44.81 38.93 1.92
C ASP A 34 -45.85 39.36 2.96
N VAL A 35 -46.10 38.52 3.98
CA VAL A 35 -47.14 38.74 5.00
C VAL A 35 -46.51 39.04 6.37
N ILE A 36 -45.31 38.53 6.65
CA ILE A 36 -44.65 38.64 7.94
C ILE A 36 -43.25 39.23 7.75
N ALA A 37 -43.04 40.46 8.25
CA ALA A 37 -41.78 41.20 8.10
C ALA A 37 -40.55 40.45 8.65
N ILE A 38 -40.71 39.63 9.68
CA ILE A 38 -39.61 38.86 10.29
C ILE A 38 -39.25 37.58 9.52
N ALA A 39 -40.05 37.15 8.55
CA ALA A 39 -39.83 35.89 7.84
C ALA A 39 -38.53 35.88 7.01
N LYS A 40 -38.14 37.02 6.42
CA LYS A 40 -36.86 37.15 5.69
C LYS A 40 -35.64 37.01 6.60
N PRO A 41 -35.48 37.79 7.69
CA PRO A 41 -34.33 37.62 8.58
C PRO A 41 -34.34 36.27 9.30
N ALA A 42 -35.51 35.70 9.61
CA ALA A 42 -35.61 34.35 10.17
C ALA A 42 -35.09 33.27 9.21
N ALA A 43 -35.42 33.35 7.92
CA ALA A 43 -34.91 32.42 6.91
C ALA A 43 -33.37 32.50 6.78
N VAL A 44 -32.80 33.70 6.84
CA VAL A 44 -31.34 33.90 6.85
C VAL A 44 -30.70 33.27 8.09
N GLY A 45 -31.30 33.44 9.27
CA GLY A 45 -30.83 32.79 10.51
C GLY A 45 -30.83 31.26 10.42
N LEU A 46 -31.89 30.67 9.85
CA LEU A 46 -31.98 29.22 9.62
C LEU A 46 -30.95 28.73 8.60
N MET A 47 -30.65 29.51 7.56
CA MET A 47 -29.60 29.19 6.60
C MET A 47 -28.20 29.16 7.26
N ILE A 48 -27.89 30.13 8.12
CA ILE A 48 -26.63 30.16 8.88
C ILE A 48 -26.52 28.93 9.78
N LEU A 49 -27.62 28.56 10.47
CA LEU A 49 -27.67 27.38 11.31
C LEU A 49 -27.38 26.09 10.52
N VAL A 50 -27.92 25.96 9.31
CA VAL A 50 -27.62 24.83 8.41
C VAL A 50 -26.13 24.82 8.03
N MET A 51 -25.55 25.96 7.69
CA MET A 51 -24.12 26.05 7.35
C MET A 51 -23.22 25.64 8.52
N VAL A 52 -23.55 26.08 9.74
CA VAL A 52 -22.80 25.67 10.96
C VAL A 52 -22.92 24.17 11.19
N CYS A 53 -24.12 23.59 11.06
CA CYS A 53 -24.31 22.14 11.19
C CYS A 53 -23.53 21.37 10.11
N ALA A 54 -23.49 21.87 8.87
CA ALA A 54 -22.72 21.28 7.79
C ALA A 54 -21.22 21.29 8.09
N VAL A 55 -20.67 22.42 8.59
CA VAL A 55 -19.26 22.51 9.00
C VAL A 55 -18.96 21.53 10.15
N VAL A 56 -19.82 21.45 11.16
CA VAL A 56 -19.65 20.50 12.28
C VAL A 56 -19.65 19.05 11.79
N ILE A 57 -20.53 18.70 10.85
CA ILE A 57 -20.54 17.37 10.23
C ILE A 57 -19.24 17.14 9.45
N LEU A 58 -18.80 18.08 8.61
CA LEU A 58 -17.55 17.96 7.84
C LEU A 58 -16.30 17.82 8.72
N MET A 59 -16.27 18.49 9.88
CA MET A 59 -15.20 18.34 10.86
C MET A 59 -15.23 16.96 11.54
N ARG A 60 -16.43 16.40 11.79
CA ARG A 60 -16.58 15.10 12.48
C ARG A 60 -16.50 13.89 11.56
N THR A 61 -16.87 14.02 10.30
CA THR A 61 -16.75 12.94 9.31
C THR A 61 -15.33 12.82 8.76
N GLY A 62 -14.38 13.63 9.27
CA GLY A 62 -12.99 13.59 8.86
C GLY A 62 -12.72 14.14 7.46
N VAL A 63 -13.74 14.69 6.78
CA VAL A 63 -13.64 15.29 5.44
C VAL A 63 -12.70 16.49 5.43
N LEU A 64 -12.55 17.17 6.58
CA LEU A 64 -11.59 18.27 6.77
C LEU A 64 -10.27 17.84 7.44
N GLY A 65 -10.03 16.54 7.62
CA GLY A 65 -8.84 16.01 8.30
C GLY A 65 -9.05 15.88 9.80
N ASP A 66 -9.54 14.72 10.24
CA ASP A 66 -9.62 14.35 11.65
C ASP A 66 -8.24 13.85 12.17
N GLN A 67 -7.89 14.20 13.42
CA GLN A 67 -6.72 13.70 14.14
C GLN A 67 -6.71 12.17 14.24
N GLY A 68 -7.87 11.52 14.38
CA GLY A 68 -8.03 10.07 14.35
C GLY A 68 -7.56 9.47 13.03
N THR A 69 -8.00 10.03 11.89
CA THR A 69 -7.53 9.62 10.55
C THR A 69 -6.02 9.77 10.41
N GLN A 70 -5.44 10.88 10.88
CA GLN A 70 -3.99 11.09 10.83
C GLN A 70 -3.22 10.08 11.69
N GLN A 71 -3.73 9.76 12.88
CA GLN A 71 -3.14 8.77 13.77
C GLN A 71 -3.20 7.36 13.17
N ILE A 72 -4.31 6.99 12.53
CA ILE A 72 -4.45 5.71 11.80
C ILE A 72 -3.43 5.64 10.66
N ILE A 73 -3.35 6.69 9.84
CA ILE A 73 -2.37 6.77 8.74
C ILE A 73 -0.94 6.62 9.25
N GLN A 74 -0.60 7.31 10.35
CA GLN A 74 0.74 7.26 10.94
C GLN A 74 1.05 5.89 11.57
N ASN A 75 0.07 5.25 12.20
CA ASN A 75 0.21 3.89 12.73
C ASN A 75 0.45 2.88 11.59
N GLU A 76 -0.38 2.91 10.55
CA GLU A 76 -0.22 2.03 9.37
C GLU A 76 1.12 2.28 8.67
N PHE A 77 1.57 3.54 8.64
CA PHE A 77 2.88 3.85 8.11
C PHE A 77 4.04 3.33 8.97
N THR A 78 3.88 3.28 10.30
CA THR A 78 4.87 2.68 11.20
C THR A 78 5.04 1.19 10.95
N TYR A 79 3.92 0.46 10.82
CA TYR A 79 3.94 -0.95 10.44
C TYR A 79 4.60 -1.16 9.07
N THR A 80 4.23 -0.33 8.09
CA THR A 80 4.83 -0.39 6.75
C THR A 80 6.34 -0.12 6.82
N LYS A 81 6.80 0.93 7.51
CA LYS A 81 8.25 1.19 7.66
C LYS A 81 8.99 0.02 8.30
N ALA A 82 8.39 -0.63 9.30
CA ALA A 82 8.98 -1.79 9.95
C ALA A 82 9.18 -2.96 8.98
N SER A 83 8.27 -3.17 8.03
CA SER A 83 8.36 -4.24 7.04
C SER A 83 9.50 -4.03 6.03
N TYR A 84 9.74 -2.78 5.62
CA TYR A 84 10.90 -2.42 4.79
C TYR A 84 12.22 -2.53 5.56
N TYR A 85 12.25 -2.09 6.82
CA TYR A 85 13.44 -2.26 7.67
C TYR A 85 13.78 -3.75 7.86
N MET A 86 12.79 -4.58 8.19
CA MET A 86 13.01 -6.00 8.45
C MET A 86 13.42 -6.78 7.21
N LEU A 87 12.93 -6.39 6.02
CA LEU A 87 13.45 -6.89 4.75
C LEU A 87 14.94 -6.57 4.58
N GLY A 88 15.31 -5.30 4.76
CA GLY A 88 16.70 -4.86 4.67
C GLY A 88 17.60 -5.60 5.67
N ASN A 89 17.15 -5.72 6.92
CA ASN A 89 17.87 -6.44 7.97
C ASN A 89 18.02 -7.93 7.67
N HIS A 90 17.01 -8.57 7.05
CA HIS A 90 17.13 -9.96 6.60
C HIS A 90 18.23 -10.09 5.53
N ILE A 91 18.18 -9.25 4.49
CA ILE A 91 19.19 -9.22 3.43
C ILE A 91 20.59 -8.98 4.00
N ALA A 92 20.75 -8.00 4.90
CA ALA A 92 22.02 -7.68 5.53
C ALA A 92 22.68 -8.86 6.24
N ASN A 93 21.86 -9.74 6.85
CA ASN A 93 22.35 -10.84 7.66
C ASN A 93 22.45 -12.17 6.88
N LYS A 94 21.61 -12.37 5.86
CA LYS A 94 21.55 -13.63 5.08
C LYS A 94 22.20 -13.55 3.71
N LEU A 95 22.29 -12.35 3.14
CA LEU A 95 22.82 -12.07 1.81
C LEU A 95 23.81 -10.89 1.86
N PRO A 96 24.86 -10.91 2.70
CA PRO A 96 25.83 -9.82 2.74
C PRO A 96 26.61 -9.72 1.43
N GLY A 97 27.00 -8.49 1.07
CA GLY A 97 27.79 -8.17 -0.12
C GLY A 97 26.97 -8.10 -1.43
N THR A 98 25.66 -8.33 -1.40
CA THR A 98 24.85 -8.30 -2.62
C THR A 98 24.76 -6.90 -3.23
N LYS A 99 24.77 -6.87 -4.56
CA LYS A 99 24.48 -5.71 -5.39
C LYS A 99 23.01 -5.77 -5.79
N ILE A 100 22.26 -4.75 -5.38
CA ILE A 100 20.81 -4.72 -5.45
C ILE A 100 20.36 -3.87 -6.65
N LEU A 101 19.56 -4.48 -7.53
CA LEU A 101 18.61 -3.79 -8.39
C LEU A 101 17.32 -3.59 -7.58
N LEU A 102 17.02 -2.33 -7.21
CA LEU A 102 15.81 -2.01 -6.48
C LEU A 102 14.73 -1.51 -7.44
N ILE A 103 13.62 -2.24 -7.54
CA ILE A 103 12.47 -1.90 -8.38
C ILE A 103 11.43 -1.18 -7.52
N VAL A 104 11.04 0.03 -7.93
CA VAL A 104 10.10 0.91 -7.23
C VAL A 104 8.98 1.40 -8.15
N ASP A 105 7.91 1.91 -7.53
CA ASP A 105 6.81 2.54 -8.27
C ASP A 105 7.26 3.87 -8.91
N ARG A 106 6.41 4.43 -9.77
CA ARG A 106 6.61 5.74 -10.37
C ARG A 106 6.66 6.82 -9.27
N PRO A 107 7.57 7.80 -9.39
CA PRO A 107 7.57 8.93 -8.48
C PRO A 107 6.26 9.70 -8.62
N ARG A 108 5.55 9.91 -7.51
CA ARG A 108 4.34 10.75 -7.47
C ARG A 108 4.69 12.17 -7.05
N THR A 109 3.96 13.14 -7.60
CA THR A 109 4.05 14.53 -7.14
C THR A 109 3.65 14.60 -5.66
N ASN A 110 4.54 15.16 -4.82
CA ASN A 110 4.40 15.25 -3.36
C ASN A 110 4.45 13.90 -2.60
N ASP A 111 5.14 12.89 -3.13
CA ASP A 111 5.36 11.64 -2.41
C ASP A 111 6.27 11.83 -1.18
N THR A 112 5.66 11.76 0.00
CA THR A 112 6.36 11.82 1.30
C THR A 112 6.66 10.43 1.88
N ARG A 113 6.07 9.37 1.32
CA ARG A 113 6.12 8.02 1.91
C ARG A 113 7.25 7.20 1.32
N THR A 114 7.40 7.16 0.00
CA THR A 114 8.40 6.30 -0.67
C THR A 114 9.84 6.62 -0.24
N PRO A 115 10.27 7.89 -0.12
CA PRO A 115 11.61 8.19 0.38
C PRO A 115 11.87 7.65 1.79
N LEU A 116 10.88 7.70 2.67
CA LEU A 116 10.96 7.21 4.04
C LEU A 116 10.95 5.68 4.14
N LEU A 117 10.29 4.99 3.21
CA LEU A 117 10.34 3.52 3.08
C LEU A 117 11.69 3.06 2.54
N LEU A 118 12.21 3.76 1.52
CA LEU A 118 13.55 3.53 0.99
C LEU A 118 14.62 3.73 2.08
N GLU A 119 14.47 4.77 2.90
CA GLU A 119 15.38 5.02 4.02
C GLU A 119 15.29 3.93 5.10
N ALA A 120 14.08 3.49 5.46
CA ALA A 120 13.92 2.37 6.40
C ALA A 120 14.58 1.08 5.89
N PHE A 121 14.42 0.78 4.59
CA PHE A 121 15.09 -0.34 3.94
C PHE A 121 16.62 -0.21 3.99
N LYS A 122 17.17 0.96 3.61
CA LYS A 122 18.62 1.25 3.68
C LYS A 122 19.17 1.11 5.09
N GLN A 123 18.45 1.58 6.10
CA GLN A 123 18.81 1.41 7.50
C GLN A 123 18.86 -0.07 7.90
N GLY A 124 17.89 -0.86 7.45
CA GLY A 124 17.88 -2.31 7.63
C GLY A 124 19.10 -2.98 6.98
N LEU A 125 19.52 -2.54 5.78
CA LEU A 125 20.71 -3.08 5.11
C LEU A 125 22.01 -2.87 5.91
N ALA A 126 22.05 -1.85 6.77
CA ALA A 126 23.19 -1.53 7.65
C ALA A 126 24.55 -1.49 6.93
N GLY A 127 24.57 -1.09 5.65
CA GLY A 127 25.78 -1.06 4.81
C GLY A 127 26.35 -2.44 4.43
N LYS A 128 25.70 -3.54 4.79
CA LYS A 128 26.15 -4.91 4.47
C LYS A 128 25.76 -5.35 3.05
N ALA A 129 24.88 -4.61 2.38
CA ALA A 129 24.52 -4.81 0.98
C ALA A 129 24.30 -3.44 0.31
N THR A 130 24.47 -3.39 -1.01
CA THR A 130 24.56 -2.13 -1.76
C THR A 130 23.41 -2.02 -2.74
N ILE A 131 22.60 -0.96 -2.63
CA ILE A 131 21.67 -0.56 -3.70
C ILE A 131 22.50 0.04 -4.83
N THR A 132 22.71 -0.74 -5.88
CA THR A 132 23.50 -0.32 -7.05
C THR A 132 22.69 0.61 -7.93
N VAL A 133 21.40 0.33 -8.08
CA VAL A 133 20.49 1.16 -8.87
C VAL A 133 19.07 1.05 -8.32
N THR A 134 18.29 2.11 -8.49
CA THR A 134 16.85 2.15 -8.20
C THR A 134 16.13 2.52 -9.49
N GLU A 135 15.18 1.70 -9.91
CA GLU A 135 14.53 1.82 -11.22
C GLU A 135 13.02 1.63 -11.13
N THR A 136 12.32 2.27 -12.06
CA THR A 136 10.91 2.08 -12.31
C THR A 136 10.75 1.33 -13.64
N PRO A 137 10.03 0.20 -13.70
CA PRO A 137 9.82 -0.53 -14.94
C PRO A 137 9.13 0.33 -16.01
N GLU A 138 9.64 0.27 -17.23
CA GLU A 138 8.96 0.85 -18.39
C GLU A 138 7.69 0.06 -18.70
N ILE A 139 6.55 0.74 -18.85
CA ILE A 139 5.29 0.09 -19.18
C ILE A 139 5.12 0.05 -20.69
N GLN A 140 5.05 -1.17 -21.22
CA GLN A 140 4.71 -1.41 -22.61
C GLN A 140 3.19 -1.63 -22.71
N TRP A 141 2.47 -0.59 -23.13
CA TRP A 141 1.03 -0.71 -23.34
C TRP A 141 0.74 -1.46 -24.65
N PRO A 142 -0.18 -2.45 -24.65
CA PRO A 142 -0.56 -3.15 -25.87
C PRO A 142 -1.06 -2.19 -26.96
N ALA A 143 -0.52 -2.31 -28.17
CA ALA A 143 -0.83 -1.40 -29.28
C ALA A 143 -2.31 -1.47 -29.74
N ASP A 144 -2.99 -2.56 -29.43
CA ASP A 144 -4.40 -2.82 -29.75
C ASP A 144 -5.38 -2.27 -28.70
N ARG A 145 -4.88 -1.72 -27.58
CA ARG A 145 -5.69 -1.12 -26.52
C ARG A 145 -5.58 0.40 -26.53
N PRO A 146 -6.68 1.14 -26.31
CA PRO A 146 -6.60 2.58 -26.06
C PRO A 146 -5.63 2.84 -24.90
N GLN A 147 -4.68 3.76 -25.10
CA GLN A 147 -3.82 4.17 -23.99
C GLN A 147 -4.63 4.94 -22.96
N PRO A 148 -4.47 4.67 -21.65
CA PRO A 148 -5.14 5.45 -20.63
C PRO A 148 -4.60 6.88 -20.65
N LYS A 149 -5.42 7.83 -20.22
CA LYS A 149 -4.92 9.21 -20.03
C LYS A 149 -3.82 9.21 -18.95
N PRO A 150 -2.88 10.18 -18.96
CA PRO A 150 -1.84 10.27 -17.92
C PRO A 150 -2.40 10.23 -16.48
N GLU A 151 -3.51 10.91 -16.24
CA GLU A 151 -4.19 10.93 -14.93
C GLU A 151 -4.77 9.56 -14.54
N GLU A 152 -5.26 8.81 -15.52
CA GLU A 152 -5.77 7.44 -15.32
C GLU A 152 -4.61 6.47 -15.08
N MET A 153 -3.51 6.64 -15.82
CA MET A 153 -2.27 5.88 -15.60
C MET A 153 -1.76 6.03 -14.17
N ASP A 154 -1.83 7.22 -13.58
CA ASP A 154 -1.36 7.48 -12.20
C ASP A 154 -2.21 6.79 -11.13
N MET A 155 -3.47 6.46 -11.45
CA MET A 155 -4.38 5.74 -10.54
C MET A 155 -4.22 4.22 -10.59
N ILE A 156 -3.67 3.67 -11.68
CA ILE A 156 -3.45 2.23 -11.82
C ILE A 156 -2.14 1.87 -11.09
N PRO A 157 -2.13 0.93 -10.13
CA PRO A 157 -0.90 0.45 -9.52
C PRO A 157 0.08 -0.07 -10.57
N LEU A 158 1.36 0.32 -10.48
CA LEU A 158 2.34 -0.06 -11.50
C LEU A 158 2.50 -1.59 -11.62
N GLN A 159 2.32 -2.31 -10.52
CA GLN A 159 2.27 -3.78 -10.52
C GLN A 159 1.27 -4.34 -11.55
N GLU A 160 0.09 -3.72 -11.68
CA GLU A 160 -0.98 -4.21 -12.56
C GLU A 160 -0.65 -4.00 -14.04
N MET A 161 0.25 -3.07 -14.35
CA MET A 161 0.67 -2.73 -15.71
C MET A 161 2.01 -3.35 -16.10
N MET A 162 2.82 -3.73 -15.12
CA MET A 162 4.14 -4.32 -15.34
C MET A 162 4.01 -5.70 -15.99
N THR A 163 4.85 -5.96 -16.99
CA THR A 163 4.97 -7.27 -17.65
C THR A 163 6.31 -7.93 -17.30
N ALA A 164 6.41 -9.24 -17.55
CA ALA A 164 7.65 -9.97 -17.47
C ALA A 164 8.71 -9.36 -18.40
N ALA A 165 8.32 -8.89 -19.59
CA ALA A 165 9.23 -8.23 -20.52
C ALA A 165 9.87 -6.96 -19.91
N SER A 166 9.07 -6.12 -19.23
CA SER A 166 9.56 -4.94 -18.52
C SER A 166 10.54 -5.31 -17.41
N PHE A 167 10.24 -6.37 -16.65
CA PHE A 167 11.11 -6.87 -15.58
C PHE A 167 12.43 -7.45 -16.13
N ASN A 168 12.34 -8.30 -17.16
CA ASN A 168 13.47 -8.95 -17.82
C ASN A 168 14.43 -7.91 -18.45
N THR A 169 13.88 -6.81 -18.96
CA THR A 169 14.67 -5.69 -19.51
C THR A 169 15.55 -5.07 -18.42
N LEU A 170 15.00 -4.81 -17.22
CA LEU A 170 15.78 -4.29 -16.10
C LEU A 170 16.84 -5.28 -15.63
N MET A 171 16.51 -6.57 -15.53
CA MET A 171 17.48 -7.60 -15.17
C MET A 171 18.65 -7.68 -16.16
N THR A 172 18.36 -7.56 -17.46
CA THR A 172 19.38 -7.59 -18.50
C THR A 172 20.25 -6.34 -18.46
N LYS A 173 19.64 -5.16 -18.31
CA LYS A 173 20.33 -3.87 -18.18
C LYS A 173 21.27 -3.83 -16.96
N TYR A 174 20.89 -4.53 -15.88
CA TYR A 174 21.62 -4.55 -14.61
C TYR A 174 22.06 -5.95 -14.21
N ALA A 175 22.62 -6.71 -15.17
CA ALA A 175 23.07 -8.09 -14.96
C ALA A 175 24.17 -8.26 -13.88
N ASP A 176 24.87 -7.18 -13.53
CA ASP A 176 25.85 -7.16 -12.43
C ASP A 176 25.21 -7.20 -11.03
N CYS A 177 23.89 -6.98 -10.93
CA CYS A 177 23.15 -7.11 -9.68
C CYS A 177 22.80 -8.58 -9.43
N ASN A 178 23.20 -9.10 -8.27
CA ASN A 178 22.92 -10.49 -7.87
C ASN A 178 21.69 -10.62 -6.95
N LEU A 179 21.04 -9.50 -6.62
CA LEU A 179 19.76 -9.48 -5.92
C LEU A 179 18.83 -8.45 -6.55
N VAL A 180 17.64 -8.89 -6.93
CA VAL A 180 16.54 -8.02 -7.36
C VAL A 180 15.58 -7.86 -6.19
N VAL A 181 15.36 -6.62 -5.76
CA VAL A 181 14.41 -6.30 -4.68
C VAL A 181 13.23 -5.57 -5.32
N SER A 182 12.01 -6.08 -5.20
CA SER A 182 10.83 -5.39 -5.73
C SER A 182 9.95 -4.85 -4.62
N PHE A 183 9.73 -3.54 -4.63
CA PHE A 183 8.80 -2.82 -3.75
C PHE A 183 7.36 -2.79 -4.27
N ILE A 184 7.16 -3.23 -5.50
CA ILE A 184 5.87 -3.22 -6.20
C ILE A 184 5.40 -4.64 -6.56
N GLY A 185 6.03 -5.67 -5.99
CA GLY A 185 5.70 -7.06 -6.31
C GLY A 185 6.20 -7.55 -7.67
N LEU A 186 5.53 -8.57 -8.19
CA LEU A 186 5.86 -9.22 -9.46
C LEU A 186 4.80 -8.91 -10.53
N PRO A 187 5.15 -9.00 -11.83
CA PRO A 187 4.19 -8.76 -12.91
C PRO A 187 3.11 -9.86 -12.95
N ASN A 188 2.00 -9.64 -13.63
CA ASN A 188 0.91 -10.64 -13.67
C ASN A 188 1.27 -11.89 -14.50
N ASP A 189 2.08 -11.72 -15.53
CA ASP A 189 2.63 -12.78 -16.39
C ASP A 189 3.92 -13.38 -15.81
N ILE A 190 3.96 -13.63 -14.48
CA ILE A 190 5.17 -14.09 -13.78
C ILE A 190 5.85 -15.25 -14.50
N ALA A 191 5.10 -16.20 -15.06
CA ALA A 191 5.64 -17.39 -15.70
C ALA A 191 6.65 -17.10 -16.84
N GLU A 192 6.56 -15.92 -17.46
CA GLU A 192 7.40 -15.49 -18.58
C GLU A 192 8.69 -14.77 -18.14
N MET A 193 8.94 -14.65 -16.82
CA MET A 193 10.18 -14.03 -16.33
C MET A 193 11.39 -14.93 -16.58
N THR A 194 12.48 -14.34 -17.08
CA THR A 194 13.72 -15.08 -17.40
C THR A 194 14.43 -15.61 -16.16
N ILE A 195 14.13 -15.09 -14.97
CA ILE A 195 14.75 -15.56 -13.74
C ILE A 195 14.49 -17.05 -13.48
N TRP A 196 13.34 -17.59 -13.92
CA TRP A 196 13.02 -19.01 -13.74
C TRP A 196 13.90 -19.92 -14.58
N SER A 197 14.23 -19.49 -15.81
CA SER A 197 15.08 -20.27 -16.71
C SER A 197 16.56 -20.15 -16.36
N ILE A 198 17.00 -18.99 -15.84
CA ILE A 198 18.39 -18.79 -15.37
C ILE A 198 18.78 -19.78 -14.27
N TRP A 199 17.80 -20.21 -13.47
CA TRP A 199 18.01 -21.15 -12.38
C TRP A 199 17.98 -22.63 -12.79
N GLN A 200 17.74 -22.93 -14.07
CA GLN A 200 17.88 -24.29 -14.57
C GLN A 200 19.35 -24.72 -14.61
N ASP A 201 19.58 -26.02 -14.41
CA ASP A 201 20.92 -26.59 -14.36
C ASP A 201 21.68 -26.38 -15.68
N GLY A 202 22.92 -25.90 -15.56
CA GLY A 202 23.79 -25.65 -16.72
C GLY A 202 23.55 -24.32 -17.46
N VAL A 203 22.55 -23.51 -17.09
CA VAL A 203 22.28 -22.22 -17.76
C VAL A 203 23.21 -21.12 -17.25
N VAL A 204 23.22 -20.87 -15.95
CA VAL A 204 24.12 -19.92 -15.29
C VAL A 204 24.76 -20.60 -14.06
N PRO A 205 26.08 -20.41 -13.82
CA PRO A 205 26.73 -20.88 -12.59
C PRO A 205 25.98 -20.44 -11.35
N GLU A 206 25.83 -21.32 -10.36
CA GLU A 206 24.97 -21.08 -9.19
C GLU A 206 25.33 -19.80 -8.43
N ASP A 207 26.63 -19.49 -8.31
CA ASP A 207 27.17 -18.29 -7.67
C ASP A 207 26.84 -16.98 -8.41
N LYS A 208 26.41 -17.08 -9.67
CA LYS A 208 26.04 -15.95 -10.54
C LYS A 208 24.54 -15.82 -10.77
N ARG A 209 23.73 -16.73 -10.23
CA ARG A 209 22.27 -16.67 -10.38
C ARG A 209 21.71 -15.52 -9.53
N PRO A 210 20.99 -14.54 -10.12
CA PRO A 210 20.36 -13.50 -9.34
C PRO A 210 19.24 -14.10 -8.49
N LYS A 211 19.09 -13.56 -7.28
CA LYS A 211 18.01 -13.90 -6.34
C LYS A 211 16.94 -12.80 -6.33
N MET A 212 15.78 -13.10 -5.78
CA MET A 212 14.71 -12.11 -5.55
C MET A 212 14.38 -11.93 -4.08
N ALA A 213 14.02 -10.69 -3.74
CA ALA A 213 13.41 -10.34 -2.48
C ALA A 213 12.17 -9.47 -2.73
N LEU A 214 11.05 -9.83 -2.10
CA LEU A 214 9.75 -9.23 -2.40
C LEU A 214 9.13 -8.59 -1.16
N ILE A 215 8.49 -7.44 -1.36
CA ILE A 215 7.61 -6.80 -0.41
C ILE A 215 6.39 -6.27 -1.17
N ASN A 216 5.22 -6.30 -0.52
CA ASN A 216 3.97 -5.79 -1.10
C ASN A 216 3.64 -6.39 -2.48
N GLY A 217 3.77 -7.71 -2.65
CA GLY A 217 3.49 -8.38 -3.92
C GLY A 217 2.68 -9.67 -3.77
N ALA A 218 2.04 -10.10 -4.86
CA ALA A 218 1.44 -11.43 -4.95
C ALA A 218 2.54 -12.49 -4.88
N TYR A 219 2.63 -13.18 -3.75
CA TYR A 219 3.52 -14.33 -3.53
C TYR A 219 2.79 -15.68 -3.66
N HIS A 220 1.52 -15.62 -4.06
CA HIS A 220 0.73 -16.77 -4.46
C HIS A 220 1.48 -17.52 -5.58
N ASN A 221 1.51 -18.84 -5.50
CA ASN A 221 2.25 -19.76 -6.37
C ASN A 221 3.79 -19.66 -6.31
N LEU A 222 4.38 -18.90 -5.39
CA LEU A 222 5.85 -18.81 -5.27
C LEU A 222 6.46 -19.81 -4.29
N LYS A 223 5.69 -20.76 -3.74
CA LYS A 223 6.19 -21.71 -2.72
C LYS A 223 7.47 -22.43 -3.19
N ASP A 224 7.47 -22.97 -4.41
CA ASP A 224 8.61 -23.71 -4.95
C ASP A 224 9.78 -22.78 -5.29
N ALA A 225 9.50 -21.56 -5.74
CA ALA A 225 10.53 -20.55 -6.00
C ALA A 225 11.21 -20.06 -4.70
N ILE A 226 10.45 -19.98 -3.61
CA ILE A 226 10.97 -19.68 -2.27
C ILE A 226 11.78 -20.86 -1.76
N LYS A 227 11.25 -22.08 -1.85
CA LYS A 227 11.91 -23.30 -1.38
C LYS A 227 13.23 -23.58 -2.10
N SER A 228 13.31 -23.30 -3.39
CA SER A 228 14.53 -23.43 -4.21
C SER A 228 15.52 -22.28 -4.03
N GLY A 229 15.15 -21.20 -3.33
CA GLY A 229 16.03 -20.07 -3.06
C GLY A 229 16.11 -19.02 -4.17
N ILE A 230 15.39 -19.20 -5.29
CA ILE A 230 15.21 -18.17 -6.33
C ILE A 230 14.65 -16.90 -5.69
N VAL A 231 13.59 -17.08 -4.89
CA VAL A 231 13.04 -16.03 -4.02
C VAL A 231 13.60 -16.25 -2.61
N SER A 232 14.58 -15.44 -2.23
CA SER A 232 15.27 -15.60 -0.94
C SER A 232 14.44 -15.14 0.25
N VAL A 233 13.56 -14.14 0.05
CA VAL A 233 12.70 -13.64 1.11
C VAL A 233 11.47 -12.94 0.54
N VAL A 234 10.32 -13.19 1.17
CA VAL A 234 9.07 -12.45 0.95
C VAL A 234 8.61 -11.86 2.27
N VAL A 235 8.29 -10.57 2.26
CA VAL A 235 7.52 -9.93 3.33
C VAL A 235 6.03 -10.09 3.01
N ALA A 236 5.33 -10.87 3.82
CA ALA A 236 3.90 -11.09 3.70
C ALA A 236 3.15 -10.50 4.90
N VAL A 237 1.89 -10.08 4.68
CA VAL A 237 0.99 -9.79 5.80
C VAL A 237 0.79 -11.07 6.59
N ASN A 238 0.92 -10.99 7.91
CA ASN A 238 0.65 -12.11 8.81
C ASN A 238 -0.84 -12.47 8.70
N PRO A 239 -1.21 -13.72 8.35
CA PRO A 239 -2.62 -14.13 8.25
C PRO A 239 -3.45 -13.93 9.53
N THR A 240 -2.80 -13.87 10.70
CA THR A 240 -3.46 -13.61 11.99
C THR A 240 -3.41 -12.13 12.39
N ALA A 241 -2.87 -11.24 11.55
CA ALA A 241 -2.78 -9.82 11.86
C ALA A 241 -4.19 -9.22 12.05
N LYS A 242 -4.32 -8.40 13.10
CA LYS A 242 -5.54 -7.62 13.33
C LYS A 242 -5.31 -6.17 12.94
N PHE A 243 -6.21 -5.63 12.13
CA PHE A 243 -6.25 -4.23 11.71
C PHE A 243 -7.10 -3.44 12.70
N THR A 244 -6.44 -2.95 13.75
CA THR A 244 -7.04 -2.19 14.86
C THR A 244 -6.44 -0.78 14.93
N ASP A 245 -7.17 0.15 15.53
CA ASP A 245 -6.72 1.54 15.76
C ASP A 245 -5.66 1.68 16.88
N GLU A 246 -5.24 0.56 17.48
CA GLU A 246 -4.18 0.54 18.48
C GLU A 246 -2.88 1.14 17.93
N LYS A 247 -2.25 1.97 18.77
CA LYS A 247 -0.94 2.57 18.47
C LYS A 247 0.08 1.49 18.09
N ALA A 248 0.83 1.72 17.02
CA ALA A 248 1.90 0.84 16.63
C ALA A 248 2.99 0.77 17.73
N PRO A 249 3.57 -0.41 18.00
CA PRO A 249 4.71 -0.54 18.90
C PRO A 249 5.87 0.38 18.46
N ALA A 250 6.59 0.95 19.43
CA ALA A 250 7.76 1.77 19.15
C ALA A 250 8.96 0.92 18.69
N ASP A 251 9.06 -0.31 19.18
CA ASP A 251 10.06 -1.27 18.73
C ASP A 251 9.72 -1.76 17.32
N ILE A 252 10.70 -1.65 16.42
CA ILE A 252 10.51 -1.96 14.99
C ILE A 252 10.17 -3.43 14.79
N LYS A 253 10.81 -4.34 15.53
CA LYS A 253 10.55 -5.77 15.40
C LYS A 253 9.16 -6.13 15.91
N ALA A 254 8.75 -5.59 17.06
CA ALA A 254 7.41 -5.78 17.59
C ALA A 254 6.33 -5.22 16.65
N ALA A 255 6.58 -4.07 16.02
CA ALA A 255 5.68 -3.54 15.00
C ALA A 255 5.58 -4.48 13.78
N PHE A 256 6.73 -4.99 13.31
CA PHE A 256 6.77 -5.97 12.23
C PHE A 256 5.98 -7.24 12.58
N ASP A 257 6.32 -7.91 13.67
CA ASP A 257 5.75 -9.21 14.07
C ASP A 257 4.23 -9.13 14.28
N LYS A 258 3.71 -7.95 14.62
CA LYS A 258 2.26 -7.71 14.78
C LYS A 258 1.50 -7.77 13.45
N ARG A 259 2.14 -7.45 12.32
CA ARG A 259 1.46 -7.26 11.02
C ARG A 259 2.00 -8.10 9.89
N TYR A 260 3.25 -8.53 9.97
CA TYR A 260 3.97 -9.16 8.88
C TYR A 260 4.74 -10.38 9.35
N ILE A 261 5.10 -11.21 8.39
CA ILE A 261 6.04 -12.32 8.54
C ILE A 261 7.05 -12.30 7.40
N LEU A 262 8.24 -12.86 7.65
CA LEU A 262 9.20 -13.18 6.60
C LEU A 262 9.01 -14.63 6.20
N ILE A 263 8.80 -14.87 4.91
CA ILE A 263 8.77 -16.20 4.30
C ILE A 263 10.10 -16.39 3.58
N THR A 264 10.79 -17.47 3.90
CA THR A 264 12.16 -17.76 3.45
C THR A 264 12.28 -19.25 3.11
N PRO A 265 13.35 -19.68 2.41
CA PRO A 265 13.57 -21.10 2.13
C PRO A 265 13.54 -21.98 3.39
N GLU A 266 13.99 -21.44 4.54
CA GLU A 266 14.07 -22.19 5.80
C GLU A 266 12.73 -22.41 6.50
N ASN A 267 11.71 -21.59 6.23
CA ASN A 267 10.44 -21.65 6.95
C ASN A 267 9.20 -21.81 6.05
N VAL A 268 9.35 -21.79 4.73
CA VAL A 268 8.22 -21.82 3.79
C VAL A 268 7.33 -23.06 3.96
N ASP A 269 7.89 -24.23 4.22
CA ASP A 269 7.09 -25.44 4.45
C ASP A 269 6.33 -25.37 5.77
N GLN A 270 6.96 -24.91 6.85
CA GLN A 270 6.30 -24.69 8.14
C GLN A 270 5.16 -23.66 8.03
N ILE A 271 5.38 -22.56 7.30
CA ILE A 271 4.38 -21.52 7.06
C ILE A 271 3.21 -22.07 6.24
N ALA A 272 3.49 -22.89 5.22
CA ALA A 272 2.45 -23.52 4.39
C ALA A 272 1.57 -24.49 5.20
N GLU A 273 2.15 -25.20 6.16
CA GLU A 273 1.39 -26.07 7.08
C GLU A 273 0.56 -25.26 8.08
N GLN A 274 1.13 -24.20 8.63
CA GLN A 274 0.48 -23.34 9.63
C GLN A 274 -0.67 -22.52 9.03
N TYR A 275 -0.52 -22.04 7.80
CA TYR A 275 -1.48 -21.18 7.12
C TYR A 275 -1.92 -21.81 5.80
N GLN A 276 -2.93 -22.67 5.87
CA GLN A 276 -3.49 -23.34 4.70
C GLN A 276 -3.91 -22.32 3.62
N ASN A 277 -3.64 -22.65 2.36
CA ASN A 277 -3.95 -21.86 1.17
C ASN A 277 -3.17 -20.54 1.01
N MET A 278 -2.20 -20.23 1.89
CA MET A 278 -1.42 -18.98 1.81
C MET A 278 -0.69 -18.81 0.46
N PHE A 279 -0.27 -19.92 -0.14
CA PHE A 279 0.43 -19.94 -1.42
C PHE A 279 -0.45 -20.32 -2.61
N GLU A 280 -1.75 -20.56 -2.42
CA GLU A 280 -2.65 -20.83 -3.54
C GLU A 280 -3.01 -19.52 -4.25
N ALA A 281 -3.26 -19.59 -5.55
CA ALA A 281 -3.86 -18.48 -6.29
C ALA A 281 -5.24 -18.14 -5.68
N ALA A 282 -5.55 -16.85 -5.57
CA ALA A 282 -6.91 -16.43 -5.28
C ALA A 282 -7.84 -17.00 -6.37
N LYS A 283 -8.86 -17.76 -5.95
CA LYS A 283 -9.90 -18.31 -6.84
C LYS A 283 -10.83 -17.22 -7.34
#